data_AF-A0A9P4GW42-F1
#
_entry.id   AF-A0A9P4GW42-F1
#
_cell.length_a   1.000
_cell.length_b   1.000
_cell.length_c   1.000
_cell.angle_alpha   90.00
_cell.angle_beta   90.00
_cell.angle_gamma   90.00
#
_symmetry.space_group_name_H-M   'P 1'
#
loop_
_entity.id
_entity.type
_entity.pdbx_description
1 polymer ?
#
loop_
_entity_poly.entity_id
_entity_poly.type
_entity_poly.pdbx_seq_one_letter_code
_entity_poly.pdbx_strand_id
1 'polypeptide(L)'
;MATESDPVVTRVTVILNTPDDWFTWLFSRRDVANRHGLWRYMNPDVARELLPELTEATEPQLIDYRAGAIRISDLTADDRESYRWECDRWERRRSEYRTQKKALADLNTDISKTIAVRHIHLIKDHETPYDPLVALKKFLCPTDATRRRELADMYIALKTAPRAAKKVEQ
;
A
#
# COMPACT_ATOMS: atom_id res chain seq x y z
N MET A 1 -14.21 -16.59 -36.38
CA MET A 1 -13.82 -16.61 -34.95
C MET A 1 -12.60 -15.72 -34.82
N ALA A 2 -12.79 -14.42 -34.59
CA ALA A 2 -11.70 -13.47 -34.38
C ALA A 2 -11.46 -13.36 -32.88
N THR A 3 -10.26 -13.72 -32.44
CA THR A 3 -9.75 -13.45 -31.10
C THR A 3 -9.53 -11.94 -30.96
N GLU A 4 -10.39 -11.27 -30.19
CA GLU A 4 -10.12 -9.93 -29.68
C GLU A 4 -8.89 -10.01 -28.77
N SER A 5 -7.79 -9.39 -29.18
CA SER A 5 -6.69 -9.09 -28.26
C SER A 5 -7.18 -8.04 -27.28
N ASP A 6 -7.18 -8.39 -25.99
CA ASP A 6 -7.31 -7.43 -24.92
C ASP A 6 -6.25 -6.32 -25.09
N PRO A 7 -6.64 -5.03 -25.09
CA PRO A 7 -5.66 -3.97 -25.10
C PRO A 7 -4.86 -4.06 -23.79
N VAL A 8 -3.55 -4.25 -23.91
CA VAL A 8 -2.60 -4.09 -22.80
C VAL A 8 -2.70 -2.64 -22.35
N VAL A 9 -3.56 -2.39 -21.35
CA VAL A 9 -3.66 -1.10 -20.68
C VAL A 9 -2.33 -0.86 -19.98
N THR A 10 -1.45 -0.14 -20.65
CA THR A 10 -0.21 0.39 -20.08
C THR A 10 -0.61 1.40 -19.02
N ARG A 11 -0.80 0.93 -17.78
CA ARG A 11 -1.01 1.82 -16.65
C ARG A 11 0.25 2.64 -16.48
N VAL A 12 0.13 3.95 -16.69
CA VAL A 12 1.21 4.90 -16.46
C VAL A 12 1.58 4.83 -14.98
N THR A 13 2.77 4.31 -14.69
CA THR A 13 3.32 4.32 -13.34
C THR A 13 3.81 5.72 -13.03
N VAL A 14 3.14 6.40 -12.11
CA VAL A 14 3.54 7.72 -11.61
C VAL A 14 4.81 7.56 -10.78
N ILE A 15 5.84 8.38 -11.05
CA ILE A 15 7.05 8.43 -10.25
C ILE A 15 6.94 9.62 -9.29
N LEU A 16 7.04 9.37 -7.99
CA LEU A 16 7.01 10.41 -6.97
C LEU A 16 8.33 11.20 -7.00
N ASN A 17 8.28 12.38 -7.62
CA ASN A 17 9.44 13.23 -7.84
C ASN A 17 9.23 14.59 -7.15
N THR A 18 8.13 15.27 -7.46
CA THR A 18 7.76 16.57 -6.88
C THR A 18 6.55 16.44 -5.97
N PRO A 19 6.23 17.49 -5.18
CA PRO A 19 5.01 17.50 -4.38
C PRO A 19 3.72 17.36 -5.20
N ASP A 20 3.69 17.83 -6.45
CA ASP A 20 2.54 17.70 -7.35
C ASP A 20 2.18 16.23 -7.64
N ASP A 21 3.19 15.36 -7.69
CA ASP A 21 3.01 13.93 -7.93
C ASP A 21 2.35 13.23 -6.75
N TRP A 22 2.40 13.82 -5.55
CA TRP A 22 2.04 13.18 -4.28
C TRP A 22 0.65 12.55 -4.31
N PHE A 23 -0.38 13.31 -4.67
CA PHE A 23 -1.76 12.83 -4.59
C PHE A 23 -2.04 11.73 -5.62
N THR A 24 -1.56 11.89 -6.85
CA THR A 24 -1.74 10.91 -7.93
C THR A 24 -0.96 9.62 -7.63
N TRP A 25 0.26 9.76 -7.13
CA TRP A 25 1.09 8.63 -6.70
C TRP A 25 0.45 7.88 -5.53
N LEU A 26 0.06 8.59 -4.48
CA LEU A 26 -0.56 8.00 -3.28
C LEU A 26 -1.87 7.30 -3.62
N PHE A 27 -2.69 7.86 -4.51
CA PHE A 27 -3.91 7.23 -5.02
C PHE A 27 -3.61 5.87 -5.67
N SER A 28 -2.58 5.81 -6.53
CA SER A 28 -2.15 4.56 -7.15
C SER A 28 -1.70 3.52 -6.11
N ARG A 29 -0.92 3.93 -5.10
CA ARG A 29 -0.49 3.02 -4.02
C ARG A 29 -1.67 2.51 -3.20
N ARG A 30 -2.63 3.39 -2.90
CA ARG A 30 -3.87 3.06 -2.19
C ARG A 30 -4.71 2.05 -2.96
N ASP A 31 -4.84 2.20 -4.28
CA ASP A 31 -5.56 1.23 -5.12
C ASP A 31 -4.93 -0.16 -5.05
N VAL A 32 -3.61 -0.26 -5.15
CA VAL A 32 -2.88 -1.53 -5.02
C VAL A 32 -3.07 -2.14 -3.64
N ALA A 33 -2.96 -1.34 -2.57
CA ALA A 33 -3.17 -1.81 -1.20
C ALA A 33 -4.61 -2.30 -0.95
N ASN A 34 -5.61 -1.60 -1.50
CA ASN A 34 -7.02 -1.95 -1.32
C ASN A 34 -7.39 -3.30 -1.95
N ARG A 35 -6.75 -3.70 -3.05
CA ARG A 35 -6.99 -5.02 -3.69
C ARG A 35 -6.73 -6.20 -2.75
N HIS A 36 -5.83 -6.02 -1.80
CA HIS A 36 -5.49 -7.04 -0.79
C HIS A 36 -6.03 -6.68 0.60
N GLY A 37 -6.86 -5.63 0.72
CA GLY A 37 -7.38 -5.16 2.00
C GLY A 37 -6.30 -4.65 2.96
N LEU A 38 -5.19 -4.15 2.43
CA LEU A 38 -3.99 -3.77 3.19
C LEU A 38 -3.98 -2.32 3.65
N TRP A 39 -4.72 -1.41 2.98
CA TRP A 39 -4.65 0.03 3.25
C TRP A 39 -4.90 0.38 4.72
N ARG A 40 -5.81 -0.34 5.38
CA ARG A 40 -6.13 -0.17 6.81
C ARG A 40 -4.94 -0.38 7.74
N TYR A 41 -3.91 -1.12 7.34
CA TYR A 41 -2.74 -1.43 8.16
C TYR A 41 -1.57 -0.46 7.91
N MET A 42 -1.67 0.41 6.89
CA MET A 42 -0.53 1.23 6.45
C MET A 42 -0.91 2.67 6.11
N ASN A 43 -2.12 3.10 6.47
CA ASN A 43 -2.63 4.43 6.15
C ASN A 43 -1.78 5.52 6.84
N PRO A 44 -1.03 6.36 6.10
CA PRO A 44 -0.18 7.41 6.68
C PRO A 44 -0.96 8.61 7.23
N ASP A 45 -2.29 8.63 7.08
CA ASP A 45 -3.17 9.63 7.70
C ASP A 45 -3.57 9.25 9.13
N VAL A 46 -3.31 8.01 9.55
CA VAL A 46 -3.67 7.49 10.85
C VAL A 46 -2.39 7.29 11.68
N ALA A 47 -2.48 7.63 12.97
CA ALA A 47 -1.39 7.40 13.91
C ALA A 47 -1.08 5.90 14.04
N ARG A 48 0.19 5.53 14.17
CA ARG A 48 0.64 4.13 14.14
C ARG A 48 -0.05 3.28 15.22
N GLU A 49 -0.35 3.87 16.36
CA GLU A 49 -0.99 3.25 17.52
C GLU A 49 -2.46 2.88 17.28
N LEU A 50 -3.10 3.54 16.30
CA LEU A 50 -4.50 3.29 15.94
C LEU A 50 -4.64 2.33 14.76
N LEU A 51 -3.53 1.94 14.13
CA LEU A 51 -3.55 0.99 13.03
C LEU A 51 -3.72 -0.43 13.61
N PRO A 52 -4.60 -1.25 13.01
CA PRO A 52 -4.64 -2.67 13.33
C PRO A 52 -3.30 -3.32 12.99
N GLU A 53 -2.96 -4.40 13.69
CA GLU A 53 -1.81 -5.22 13.35
C GLU A 53 -2.26 -6.40 12.49
N LEU A 54 -1.46 -6.74 11.48
CA LEU A 54 -1.70 -7.92 10.67
C LEU A 54 -1.11 -9.15 11.39
N THR A 55 -1.94 -9.88 12.13
CA THR A 55 -1.54 -11.06 12.91
C THR A 55 -2.02 -12.36 12.28
N GLU A 56 -1.20 -13.41 12.37
CA GLU A 56 -1.60 -14.77 11.97
C GLU A 56 -2.62 -15.33 12.95
N ALA A 57 -3.66 -16.02 12.46
CA ALA A 57 -4.63 -16.67 13.32
C ALA A 57 -3.99 -17.85 14.08
N THR A 58 -4.33 -18.00 15.35
CA THR A 58 -3.86 -19.12 16.18
C THR A 58 -4.37 -20.45 15.64
N GLU A 59 -3.50 -21.45 15.58
CA GLU A 59 -3.85 -22.81 15.17
C GLU A 59 -4.75 -23.46 16.23
N PRO A 60 -5.93 -23.99 15.85
CA PRO A 60 -6.82 -24.70 16.76
C PRO A 60 -6.09 -25.87 17.42
N GLN A 61 -6.20 -26.00 18.74
CA GLN A 61 -5.59 -27.10 19.48
C GLN A 61 -6.67 -28.08 19.96
N LEU A 62 -6.33 -29.37 20.04
CA LEU A 62 -7.26 -30.41 20.52
C LEU A 62 -7.74 -30.12 21.97
N ILE A 63 -6.87 -29.49 22.78
CA ILE A 63 -7.17 -29.09 24.16
C ILE A 63 -8.31 -28.07 24.27
N ASP A 64 -8.56 -27.29 23.20
CA ASP A 64 -9.64 -26.28 23.18
C ASP A 64 -11.04 -26.93 23.18
N TYR A 65 -11.12 -28.20 22.77
CA TYR A 65 -12.37 -28.96 22.66
C TYR A 65 -12.50 -29.98 23.78
N ARG A 66 -11.40 -30.59 24.21
CA ARG A 66 -11.39 -31.51 25.35
C ARG A 66 -10.10 -31.37 26.16
N ALA A 67 -10.26 -31.03 27.44
CA ALA A 67 -9.14 -30.90 28.37
C ALA A 67 -8.30 -32.19 28.43
N GLY A 68 -6.99 -32.05 28.23
CA GLY A 68 -6.04 -33.17 28.22
C GLY A 68 -6.06 -34.03 26.95
N ALA A 69 -6.80 -33.65 25.91
CA ALA A 69 -6.74 -34.34 24.61
C ALA A 69 -5.39 -34.08 23.93
N ILE A 70 -4.72 -35.16 23.55
CA ILE A 70 -3.43 -35.13 22.84
C ILE A 70 -3.60 -35.74 21.44
N ARG A 71 -4.59 -36.63 21.27
CA ARG A 71 -4.87 -37.32 20.01
C ARG A 71 -6.30 -37.05 19.56
N ILE A 72 -6.53 -37.06 18.25
CA ILE A 72 -7.88 -36.94 17.66
C ILE A 72 -8.83 -38.01 18.22
N SER A 73 -8.31 -39.21 18.52
CA SER A 73 -9.08 -40.29 19.13
C SER A 73 -9.65 -39.95 20.51
N ASP A 74 -9.04 -39.01 21.23
CA ASP A 74 -9.49 -38.56 22.55
C ASP A 74 -10.76 -37.72 22.45
N LEU A 75 -11.11 -37.18 21.27
CA LEU A 75 -12.29 -36.36 21.07
C LEU A 75 -13.54 -37.19 20.75
N THR A 76 -14.71 -36.66 21.08
CA THR A 76 -16.00 -37.21 20.65
C THR A 76 -16.21 -37.00 19.14
N ALA A 77 -17.21 -37.65 18.54
CA ALA A 77 -17.50 -37.46 17.12
C ALA A 77 -17.82 -35.98 16.79
N ASP A 78 -18.63 -35.34 17.62
CA ASP A 78 -19.05 -33.95 17.46
C ASP A 78 -17.87 -32.98 17.65
N ASP A 79 -17.00 -33.24 18.63
CA ASP A 79 -15.80 -32.42 18.86
C ASP A 79 -14.80 -32.56 17.70
N ARG A 80 -14.66 -33.76 17.12
CA ARG A 80 -13.80 -33.99 15.95
C ARG A 80 -14.30 -33.23 14.74
N GLU A 81 -15.62 -33.19 14.53
CA GLU A 81 -16.21 -32.42 13.44
C GLU A 81 -15.99 -30.92 13.63
N SER A 82 -16.21 -30.41 14.84
CA SER A 82 -15.96 -29.01 15.20
C SER A 82 -14.49 -28.62 15.03
N TYR A 83 -13.58 -29.45 15.52
CA TYR A 83 -12.14 -29.28 15.35
C TYR A 83 -11.74 -29.24 13.87
N ARG A 84 -12.24 -30.18 13.05
CA ARG A 84 -11.98 -30.20 11.61
C ARG A 84 -12.47 -28.91 10.94
N TRP A 85 -13.67 -28.45 11.28
CA TRP A 85 -14.22 -27.21 10.72
C TRP A 85 -13.36 -25.98 11.07
N GLU A 86 -12.89 -25.86 12.32
CA GLU A 86 -12.00 -24.76 12.71
C GLU A 86 -10.60 -24.90 12.10
N CYS A 87 -10.05 -26.11 11.94
CA CYS A 87 -8.79 -26.32 11.22
C CYS A 87 -8.90 -25.85 9.76
N ASP A 88 -9.96 -26.23 9.06
CA ASP A 88 -10.19 -25.79 7.68
C ASP A 88 -10.34 -24.26 7.60
N ARG A 89 -11.03 -23.65 8.59
CA ARG A 89 -11.21 -22.20 8.66
C ARG A 89 -9.90 -21.49 8.97
N TRP A 90 -9.09 -22.03 9.87
CA TRP A 90 -7.76 -21.55 10.18
C TRP A 90 -6.84 -21.61 8.95
N GLU A 91 -6.86 -22.72 8.20
CA GLU A 91 -6.04 -22.87 7.00
C GLU A 91 -6.39 -21.82 5.93
N ARG A 92 -7.69 -21.54 5.73
CA ARG A 92 -8.16 -20.45 4.85
C ARG A 92 -7.63 -19.09 5.31
N ARG A 93 -7.79 -18.75 6.59
CA ARG A 93 -7.28 -17.48 7.18
C ARG A 93 -5.76 -17.37 7.08
N ARG A 94 -5.05 -18.48 7.30
CA ARG A 94 -3.60 -18.55 7.18
C ARG A 94 -3.13 -18.31 5.75
N SER A 95 -3.85 -18.85 4.77
CA SER A 95 -3.61 -18.60 3.34
C SER A 95 -3.83 -17.12 2.97
N GLU A 96 -4.92 -16.52 3.45
CA GLU A 96 -5.20 -15.09 3.29
C GLU A 96 -4.11 -14.22 3.93
N TYR A 97 -3.71 -14.54 5.16
CA TYR A 97 -2.62 -13.87 5.88
C TYR A 97 -1.31 -13.93 5.09
N ARG A 98 -0.93 -15.11 4.57
CA ARG A 98 0.28 -15.28 3.74
C ARG A 98 0.20 -14.44 2.46
N THR A 99 -0.97 -14.41 1.82
CA THR A 99 -1.22 -13.59 0.63
C THR A 99 -1.07 -12.11 0.93
N GLN A 100 -1.65 -11.64 2.05
CA GLN A 100 -1.53 -10.27 2.54
C GLN A 100 -0.08 -9.90 2.87
N LYS A 101 0.65 -10.77 3.57
CA LYS A 101 2.07 -10.56 3.91
C LYS A 101 2.94 -10.45 2.67
N LYS A 102 2.70 -11.29 1.65
CA LYS A 102 3.40 -11.20 0.36
C LYS A 102 3.08 -9.89 -0.35
N ALA A 103 1.79 -9.56 -0.49
CA ALA A 103 1.36 -8.31 -1.11
C ALA A 103 1.90 -7.06 -0.40
N LEU A 104 2.09 -7.13 0.92
CA LEU A 104 2.69 -6.07 1.72
C LEU A 104 4.18 -5.88 1.36
N ALA A 105 4.94 -6.97 1.20
CA ALA A 105 6.34 -6.92 0.76
C ALA A 105 6.47 -6.43 -0.68
N ASP A 106 5.57 -6.88 -1.57
CA ASP A 106 5.52 -6.44 -2.96
C ASP A 106 5.23 -4.93 -3.03
N LEU A 107 4.31 -4.42 -2.20
CA LEU A 107 4.00 -3.00 -2.13
C LEU A 107 5.17 -2.17 -1.59
N ASN A 108 5.91 -2.66 -0.60
CA ASN A 108 7.12 -1.98 -0.11
C ASN A 108 8.18 -1.85 -1.22
N THR A 109 8.34 -2.92 -2.01
CA THR A 109 9.22 -2.93 -3.19
C THR A 109 8.72 -1.93 -4.25
N ASP A 110 7.41 -1.87 -4.47
CA ASP A 110 6.82 -0.97 -5.46
C ASP A 110 6.94 0.50 -5.04
N ILE A 111 6.77 0.81 -3.75
CA ILE A 111 7.07 2.15 -3.21
C ILE A 111 8.52 2.52 -3.53
N SER A 112 9.47 1.63 -3.26
CA SER A 112 10.90 1.89 -3.53
C SER A 112 11.20 2.11 -5.02
N LYS A 113 10.49 1.42 -5.92
CA LYS A 113 10.66 1.55 -7.39
C LYS A 113 9.99 2.79 -7.97
N THR A 114 8.95 3.28 -7.32
CA THR A 114 8.10 4.37 -7.83
C THR A 114 8.42 5.73 -7.18
N ILE A 115 9.49 5.82 -6.40
CA ILE A 115 10.04 7.09 -5.94
C ILE A 115 11.26 7.49 -6.76
N ALA A 116 11.47 8.80 -6.92
CA ALA A 116 12.69 9.29 -7.54
C ALA A 116 13.93 8.91 -6.70
N VAL A 117 15.03 8.57 -7.37
CA VAL A 117 16.28 8.11 -6.72
C VAL A 117 16.76 9.05 -5.60
N ARG A 118 16.59 10.36 -5.80
CA ARG A 118 16.96 11.37 -4.79
C ARG A 118 16.23 11.21 -3.46
N HIS A 119 15.06 10.59 -3.42
CA HIS A 119 14.23 10.40 -2.22
C HIS A 119 14.46 9.05 -1.55
N ILE A 120 15.27 8.16 -2.11
CA ILE A 120 15.54 6.82 -1.54
C ILE A 120 16.12 6.92 -0.12
N HIS A 121 16.93 7.93 0.14
CA HIS A 121 17.50 8.16 1.48
C HIS A 121 16.43 8.39 2.57
N LEU A 122 15.21 8.79 2.20
CA LEU A 122 14.09 8.97 3.13
C LEU A 122 13.46 7.65 3.56
N ILE A 123 13.69 6.55 2.83
CA ILE A 123 13.00 5.28 3.05
C ILE A 123 13.94 4.09 3.33
N LYS A 124 15.25 4.25 3.12
CA LYS A 124 16.22 3.14 3.16
C LYS A 124 16.31 2.40 4.50
N ASP A 125 16.01 3.09 5.62
CA ASP A 125 16.15 2.55 6.98
C ASP A 125 14.79 2.13 7.57
N HIS A 126 13.78 1.95 6.71
CA HIS A 126 12.42 1.62 7.13
C HIS A 126 12.05 0.17 6.80
N GLU A 127 11.67 -0.57 7.84
CA GLU A 127 11.32 -1.99 7.74
C GLU A 127 9.84 -2.23 7.41
N THR A 128 8.96 -1.32 7.85
CA THR A 128 7.52 -1.43 7.61
C THR A 128 7.11 -0.53 6.46
N PRO A 129 6.12 -0.88 5.63
CA PRO A 129 5.66 0.00 4.55
C PRO A 129 4.89 1.23 5.02
N TYR A 130 4.50 1.29 6.30
CA TYR A 130 3.92 2.49 6.90
C TYR A 130 4.97 3.62 7.04
N ASP A 131 6.16 3.28 7.53
CA ASP A 131 7.20 4.26 7.83
C ASP A 131 7.66 5.06 6.57
N PRO A 132 7.92 4.43 5.40
CA PRO A 132 8.18 5.12 4.13
C PRO A 132 7.06 6.07 3.74
N LEU A 133 5.80 5.66 3.88
CA LEU A 133 4.67 6.50 3.50
C LEU A 133 4.57 7.74 4.38
N VAL A 134 4.80 7.61 5.69
CA VAL A 134 4.82 8.75 6.62
C VAL A 134 5.99 9.67 6.34
N ALA A 135 7.19 9.11 6.12
CA ALA A 135 8.38 9.88 5.77
C ALA A 135 8.17 10.67 4.47
N LEU A 136 7.75 10.00 3.40
CA LEU A 136 7.49 10.65 2.12
C LEU A 136 6.37 11.71 2.24
N LYS A 137 5.30 11.43 2.99
CA LYS A 137 4.23 12.41 3.25
C LYS A 137 4.77 13.67 3.92
N LYS A 138 5.65 13.52 4.90
CA LYS A 138 6.23 14.67 5.62
C LYS A 138 7.05 15.59 4.70
N PHE A 139 7.73 15.04 3.71
CA PHE A 139 8.62 15.80 2.82
C PHE A 139 7.98 16.24 1.50
N LEU A 140 7.00 15.48 1.00
CA LEU A 140 6.48 15.63 -0.36
C LEU A 140 4.98 15.94 -0.41
N CYS A 141 4.24 15.87 0.70
CA CYS A 141 2.86 16.33 0.71
C CYS A 141 2.83 17.86 0.55
N PRO A 142 2.20 18.41 -0.51
CA PRO A 142 2.01 19.85 -0.63
C PRO A 142 1.24 20.36 0.58
N THR A 143 1.83 21.30 1.32
CA THR A 143 1.10 22.03 2.36
C THR A 143 0.36 23.20 1.70
N ASP A 144 -0.70 23.71 2.33
CA ASP A 144 -1.40 24.92 1.88
C ASP A 144 -0.47 26.12 1.61
N ALA A 145 0.68 26.18 2.29
CA ALA A 145 1.69 27.20 2.06
C ALA A 145 2.46 26.98 0.74
N THR A 146 2.73 25.73 0.37
CA THR A 146 3.39 25.36 -0.89
C THR A 146 2.48 25.68 -2.07
N ARG A 147 1.20 25.29 -1.97
CA ARG A 147 0.19 25.59 -2.99
C ARG A 147 -0.05 27.09 -3.16
N ARG A 148 -0.02 27.86 -2.07
CA ARG A 148 -0.09 29.33 -2.12
C ARG A 148 1.11 29.96 -2.81
N ARG A 149 2.33 29.43 -2.62
CA ARG A 149 3.53 29.90 -3.34
C ARG A 149 3.46 29.57 -4.83
N GLU A 150 3.07 28.34 -5.18
CA GLU A 150 2.90 27.93 -6.58
C GLU A 150 1.88 28.80 -7.30
N LEU A 151 0.73 29.06 -6.68
CA LEU A 151 -0.27 29.98 -7.24
C LEU A 151 0.27 31.40 -7.40
N ALA A 152 1.06 31.90 -6.44
CA ALA A 152 1.71 33.18 -6.55
C ALA A 152 2.74 33.21 -7.70
N ASP A 153 3.54 32.16 -7.85
CA ASP A 153 4.54 32.03 -8.92
C ASP A 153 3.87 31.91 -10.30
N MET A 154 2.80 31.11 -10.42
CA MET A 154 1.99 31.03 -11.64
C MET A 154 1.35 32.39 -11.97
N TYR A 155 0.81 33.08 -10.97
CA TYR A 155 0.24 34.41 -11.14
C TYR A 155 1.30 35.44 -11.58
N ILE A 156 2.50 35.42 -10.99
CA ILE A 156 3.62 36.29 -11.38
C ILE A 156 4.08 35.96 -12.80
N ALA A 157 4.20 34.67 -13.15
CA ALA A 157 4.58 34.22 -14.48
C ALA A 157 3.56 34.66 -15.56
N LEU A 158 2.27 34.62 -15.24
CA LEU A 158 1.19 35.15 -16.10
C LEU A 158 1.23 36.67 -16.22
N LYS A 159 1.67 37.38 -15.17
CA LYS A 159 1.80 38.84 -15.17
C LYS A 159 3.02 39.32 -15.96
N THR A 160 4.07 38.52 -16.06
CA THR A 160 5.21 38.79 -16.94
C THR A 160 4.88 38.37 -18.37
N ALA A 161 4.78 39.33 -19.29
CA ALA A 161 4.48 39.05 -20.70
C ALA A 161 5.45 37.99 -21.29
N PRO A 162 4.99 37.09 -22.19
CA PRO A 162 5.87 36.13 -22.83
C PRO A 162 6.98 36.91 -23.54
N ARG A 163 8.25 36.62 -23.22
CA ARG A 163 9.40 37.20 -23.92
C ARG A 163 9.20 36.92 -25.40
N ALA A 164 8.89 37.95 -26.17
CA ALA A 164 8.72 37.86 -27.61
C ALA A 164 9.93 37.12 -28.19
N ALA A 165 9.69 35.92 -28.74
CA ALA A 165 10.65 35.25 -29.58
C ALA A 165 10.94 36.22 -30.72
N LYS A 166 12.14 36.82 -30.74
CA LYS A 166 12.59 37.65 -31.85
C LYS A 166 12.48 36.78 -33.10
N LYS A 167 11.56 37.12 -34.00
CA LYS A 167 11.59 36.64 -35.39
C LYS A 167 12.94 37.05 -35.94
N VAL A 168 13.80 36.06 -36.20
CA VAL A 168 14.96 36.24 -37.07
C VAL A 168 14.38 36.23 -38.49
N GLU A 169 14.23 37.41 -39.09
CA GLU A 169 14.01 37.53 -40.53
C GLU A 169 15.34 37.23 -41.25
N GLN A 170 15.28 36.33 -42.23
CA GLN A 170 16.21 36.23 -43.35
C GLN A 170 15.38 36.12 -44.63
#